data_AF-A0A1F5YRI1-F1
#
_entry.id   AF-A0A1F5YRI1-F1
#
_cell.length_a   1.000
_cell.length_b   1.000
_cell.length_c   1.000
_cell.angle_alpha   90.00
_cell.angle_beta   90.00
_cell.angle_gamma   90.00
#
_symmetry.space_group_name_H-M   'P 1'
#
loop_
_entity.id
_entity.type
_entity.pdbx_description
1 polymer ?
#
loop_
_entity_poly.entity_id
_entity_poly.type
_entity_poly.pdbx_seq_one_letter_code
_entity_poly.pdbx_strand_id
1 'polypeptide(L)'
;QSLRNKSLYIGFTTDLRKRIKDHNSGDNQATRPFIPYKLIFYEAFLNRIDAKNREEYLKGGYGRKSIKITLNRHLKSNIKS
;
A
#
# COMPACT_ATOMS: atom_id res chain seq x y z
N GLN A 1 0.40 -4.55 -1.77
CA GLN A 1 -0.34 -5.10 -2.92
C GLN A 1 -1.02 -6.40 -2.48
N SER A 2 -2.30 -6.56 -2.75
CA SER A 2 -3.01 -7.83 -2.57
C SER A 2 -2.43 -8.87 -3.53
N LEU A 3 -2.05 -10.04 -3.03
CA LEU A 3 -1.66 -11.16 -3.88
C LEU A 3 -2.87 -11.80 -4.57
N ARG A 4 -4.09 -11.57 -4.07
CA ARG A 4 -5.34 -12.12 -4.60
C ARG A 4 -5.79 -11.45 -5.91
N ASN A 5 -5.82 -10.11 -5.93
CA ASN A 5 -6.36 -9.37 -7.07
C ASN A 5 -5.47 -8.19 -7.52
N LYS A 6 -4.22 -8.14 -7.04
CA LYS A 6 -3.24 -7.09 -7.35
C LYS A 6 -3.65 -5.67 -6.95
N SER A 7 -4.75 -5.50 -6.20
CA SER A 7 -5.17 -4.20 -5.66
C SER A 7 -4.12 -3.60 -4.72
N LEU A 8 -4.06 -2.27 -4.69
CA LEU A 8 -3.14 -1.53 -3.84
C LEU A 8 -3.86 -1.01 -2.61
N TYR A 9 -3.31 -1.32 -1.43
CA TYR A 9 -3.65 -0.66 -0.17
C TYR A 9 -2.63 0.45 0.08
N ILE A 10 -3.11 1.63 0.45
CA ILE A 10 -2.30 2.81 0.79
C ILE A 10 -2.74 3.25 2.18
N GLY A 11 -1.78 3.34 3.10
CA GLY A 11 -2.04 3.74 4.47
C GLY A 11 -0.79 4.24 5.18
N PHE A 12 -0.98 4.93 6.30
CA PHE A 12 0.07 5.35 7.21
C PHE A 12 0.12 4.46 8.47
N THR A 13 1.30 4.33 9.06
CA THR A 13 1.50 3.64 10.34
C THR A 13 2.77 4.13 11.03
N THR A 14 2.78 4.07 12.37
CA THR A 14 4.00 4.27 13.17
C THR A 14 4.80 2.98 13.37
N ASP A 15 4.17 1.82 13.11
CA ASP A 15 4.81 0.50 13.15
C ASP A 15 4.47 -0.25 11.86
N LEU A 16 5.48 -0.37 10.98
CA LEU A 16 5.35 -1.04 9.68
C LEU A 16 5.17 -2.56 9.84
N ARG A 17 5.89 -3.18 10.78
CA ARG A 17 5.87 -4.64 10.95
C ARG A 17 4.53 -5.07 11.51
N LYS A 18 4.05 -4.39 12.55
CA LYS A 18 2.73 -4.62 13.13
C LYS A 18 1.63 -4.42 12.09
N ARG A 19 1.66 -3.32 11.33
CA ARG A 19 0.66 -3.04 10.28
C ARG A 19 0.53 -4.18 9.26
N ILE A 20 1.67 -4.73 8.80
CA ILE A 20 1.65 -5.83 7.83
C ILE A 20 1.07 -7.11 8.45
N LYS A 21 1.45 -7.43 9.69
CA LYS A 21 0.90 -8.56 10.43
C LYS A 21 -0.61 -8.41 10.61
N ASP A 22 -1.07 -7.27 11.10
CA ASP A 22 -2.48 -6.99 11.36
C ASP A 22 -3.32 -7.05 10.09
N HIS A 23 -2.87 -6.44 8.98
CA HIS A 23 -3.60 -6.49 7.72
C HIS A 23 -3.70 -7.89 7.12
N ASN A 24 -2.76 -8.78 7.43
CA ASN A 24 -2.74 -10.16 6.98
C ASN A 24 -3.35 -11.16 7.97
N SER A 25 -3.71 -10.72 9.18
CA SER A 25 -4.40 -11.56 10.19
C SER A 25 -5.78 -12.03 9.73
N GLY A 26 -6.47 -11.23 8.91
CA GLY A 26 -7.86 -11.45 8.53
C GLY A 26 -8.89 -10.83 9.50
N ASP A 27 -8.46 -10.16 10.57
CA ASP A 27 -9.35 -9.63 11.61
C ASP A 27 -10.10 -8.35 11.18
N ASN A 28 -9.58 -7.62 10.19
CA ASN A 28 -10.20 -6.41 9.70
C ASN A 28 -11.13 -6.69 8.51
N GLN A 29 -12.44 -6.45 8.69
CA GLN A 29 -13.48 -6.70 7.69
C GLN A 29 -13.21 -6.03 6.33
N ALA A 30 -12.62 -4.84 6.31
CA ALA A 30 -12.37 -4.10 5.06
C ALA A 30 -11.18 -4.67 4.28
N THR A 31 -10.19 -5.27 4.97
CA THR A 31 -8.97 -5.77 4.33
C THR A 31 -9.00 -7.28 4.12
N ARG A 32 -9.80 -8.00 4.92
CA ARG A 32 -10.01 -9.45 4.87
C ARG A 32 -10.31 -9.99 3.46
N PRO A 33 -11.12 -9.34 2.60
CA PRO A 33 -11.37 -9.86 1.26
C PRO A 33 -10.13 -9.89 0.35
N PHE A 34 -9.10 -9.10 0.69
CA PHE A 34 -7.96 -8.83 -0.18
C PHE A 34 -6.63 -9.41 0.35
N ILE A 35 -6.64 -10.09 1.49
CA ILE A 35 -5.45 -10.79 1.99
C ILE A 35 -5.08 -11.97 1.07
N PRO A 36 -3.80 -12.41 1.04
CA PRO A 36 -2.66 -11.79 1.71
C PRO A 36 -2.10 -10.58 0.96
N TYR A 37 -1.57 -9.62 1.71
CA TYR A 37 -0.87 -8.43 1.21
C TYR A 37 0.66 -8.62 1.27
N LYS A 38 1.32 -8.25 0.18
CA LYS A 38 2.77 -8.05 0.09
C LYS A 38 3.12 -6.56 0.21
N LEU A 39 4.08 -6.22 1.07
CA LEU A 39 4.67 -4.88 1.08
C LEU A 39 5.55 -4.72 -0.17
N ILE A 40 5.28 -3.70 -0.98
CA ILE A 40 6.01 -3.44 -2.23
C ILE A 40 6.69 -2.07 -2.25
N PHE A 41 6.32 -1.18 -1.32
CA PHE A 41 6.82 0.19 -1.23
C PHE A 41 6.45 0.76 0.15
N TYR A 42 7.33 1.60 0.71
CA TYR A 42 7.05 2.43 1.89
C TYR A 42 7.92 3.69 1.84
N GLU A 43 7.47 4.74 2.51
CA GLU A 43 8.21 5.99 2.75
C GLU A 43 8.22 6.24 4.26
N ALA A 44 9.30 6.80 4.79
CA ALA A 44 9.45 7.13 6.20
C ALA A 44 9.60 8.65 6.38
N PHE A 45 9.00 9.18 7.44
CA PHE A 45 8.96 10.61 7.73
C PHE A 45 9.25 10.84 9.21
N LEU A 46 9.98 11.92 9.52
CA LEU A 46 10.19 12.35 10.91
C LEU A 46 8.93 13.01 11.48
N ASN A 47 8.24 13.80 10.67
CA ASN A 47 7.03 14.50 11.08
C ASN A 47 5.77 13.69 10.69
N ARG A 48 4.86 13.50 11.66
CA ARG A 48 3.60 12.77 11.45
C ARG A 48 2.65 13.47 10.48
N ILE A 49 2.64 14.80 10.46
CA ILE A 49 1.80 15.61 9.57
C ILE A 49 2.27 15.43 8.12
N ASP A 50 3.57 15.46 7.87
CA ASP A 50 4.12 15.21 6.52
C ASP A 50 3.73 13.82 6.02
N ALA A 51 3.83 12.80 6.89
CA ALA A 51 3.41 11.44 6.57
C ALA A 51 1.92 11.34 6.21
N LYS A 52 1.05 12.06 6.94
CA LYS A 52 -0.39 12.11 6.68
C LYS A 52 -0.73 12.87 5.39
N ASN A 53 -0.14 14.04 5.18
CA ASN A 53 -0.31 14.83 3.95
C ASN A 53 0.10 13.99 2.73
N ARG A 54 1.19 13.22 2.88
CA ARG A 54 1.63 12.27 1.86
C ARG A 54 0.62 11.15 1.62
N GLU A 55 0.10 10.52 2.68
CA GLU A 55 -0.93 9.48 2.58
C GLU A 55 -2.17 9.98 1.84
N GLU A 56 -2.66 11.17 2.18
CA GLU A 56 -3.83 11.81 1.55
C GLU A 56 -3.58 12.08 0.06
N TYR A 57 -2.43 12.67 -0.27
CA TYR A 57 -2.01 12.85 -1.66
C TYR A 57 -1.99 11.52 -2.42
N LEU A 58 -1.41 10.46 -1.84
CA LEU A 58 -1.31 9.13 -2.46
C LEU A 58 -2.67 8.45 -2.63
N LYS A 59 -3.64 8.76 -1.76
CA LYS A 59 -5.05 8.36 -1.90
C LYS A 59 -5.81 9.20 -2.92
N GLY A 60 -5.23 10.28 -3.44
CA GLY A 60 -5.77 11.05 -4.57
C GLY A 60 -5.49 10.42 -5.94
N GLY A 61 -6.16 10.91 -6.99
CA GLY A 61 -5.99 10.39 -8.36
C GLY A 61 -4.55 10.56 -8.88
N TYR A 62 -4.00 11.77 -8.77
CA TYR A 62 -2.62 12.06 -9.17
C TYR A 62 -1.59 11.27 -8.36
N GLY A 63 -1.78 11.16 -7.04
CA GLY A 63 -0.87 10.37 -6.20
C GLY A 63 -0.92 8.87 -6.49
N ARG A 64 -2.09 8.31 -6.79
CA ARG A 64 -2.18 6.92 -7.28
C ARG A 64 -1.43 6.73 -8.61
N LYS A 65 -1.51 7.70 -9.52
CA LYS A 65 -0.78 7.66 -10.80
C LYS A 65 0.73 7.71 -10.57
N SER A 66 1.21 8.57 -9.67
CA SER A 66 2.65 8.65 -9.38
C SER A 66 3.20 7.35 -8.82
N ILE A 67 2.51 6.68 -7.90
CA ILE A 67 2.92 5.34 -7.41
C ILE A 67 2.99 4.31 -8.53
N LYS A 68 2.03 4.30 -9.46
CA LYS A 68 2.07 3.38 -10.62
C LYS A 68 3.27 3.66 -11.53
N ILE A 69 3.67 4.92 -11.68
CA ILE A 69 4.85 5.31 -12.44
C ILE A 69 6.13 4.87 -11.72
N THR A 70 6.25 5.17 -10.42
CA THR A 70 7.40 4.79 -9.59
C THR A 70 7.62 3.28 -9.58
N LEU A 71 6.54 2.50 -9.45
CA LEU A 71 6.60 1.04 -9.35
C LEU A 71 6.34 0.35 -10.69
N ASN A 72 6.51 1.04 -11.83
CA ASN A 72 6.07 0.54 -13.13
C ASN A 72 6.65 -0.83 -13.49
N ARG A 73 7.93 -1.09 -13.17
CA ARG A 73 8.58 -2.37 -13.52
C ARG A 73 8.00 -3.52 -12.71
N HIS A 74 7.83 -3.31 -11.41
CA HIS A 74 7.24 -4.30 -10.50
C HIS A 74 5.76 -4.57 -10.84
N LEU A 75 5.01 -3.54 -11.19
CA LEU A 75 3.58 -3.69 -11.51
C LEU A 75 3.36 -4.30 -12.90
N LYS A 76 4.19 -3.97 -13.90
CA LYS A 76 4.10 -4.53 -15.27
C LYS A 76 4.60 -5.96 -15.38
N SER A 77 5.57 -6.39 -14.58
CA SER A 77 6.03 -7.79 -14.58
C SER A 77 4.93 -8.80 -14.21
N ASN A 78 3.79 -8.33 -13.68
CA ASN A 78 2.63 -9.13 -13.31
C ASN A 78 1.49 -9.11 -14.36
N ILE A 79 1.66 -8.45 -15.52
CA ILE A 79 0.65 -8.34 -16.59
C ILE A 79 0.97 -9.24 -17.80
N LYS A 80 2.16 -9.85 -17.82
CA LYS A 80 2.51 -10.88 -18.81
C LYS A 80 2.42 -12.27 -18.18
N SER A 81 1.20 -12.82 -18.15
CA SER A 81 0.90 -14.26 -18.04
C SER A 81 -0.47 -14.50 -18.66
#